data_AF-A0A956MUP5-F1
#
_entry.id   AF-A0A956MUP5-F1
#
_cell.length_a   1.000
_cell.length_b   1.000
_cell.length_c   1.000
_cell.angle_alpha   90.00
_cell.angle_beta   90.00
_cell.angle_gamma   90.00
#
_symmetry.space_group_name_H-M   'P 1'
#
loop_
_entity.id
_entity.type
_entity.pdbx_description
1 polymer ?
#
loop_
_entity_poly.entity_id
_entity_poly.type
_entity_poly.pdbx_seq_one_letter_code
_entity_poly.pdbx_strand_id
1 'polypeptide(L)'
;DDPSTPDTNEFDYKGWWGFKGHPEFKETEAGFVDDGVKQYFFNITRRWMDPNGDGDPSDGIDGWRLDVAEDVNTVFWEEWQQVVKSINPEAFTLAEIWVEKPEWIKKKRSDALMNYPVAKLMVSWFIDKDKRISVTELDRELARVRYLYPEETTHAMYNLIDSHDTDRLASMIKNPDRIYNTQESLRSNPKYDPRKLNDSELRIQKLIALFQMTYIGAPAVYYGDEAGMWGGKDPDCRKPMIWPDLQYENETYTLLRPDLTEPDEVRFNEDMFNYYQNLIRIRKETPALKKGSFKTLLVDDEREMYAFTRMHGSSYVITIFNNGEHASKAVLATELESGTTLTDALNGGEYTVQNSLLPVELAGKSGAILIVQN
;
A
#
# COMPACT_ATOMS: atom_id res chain seq x y z
N ASP A 1 -10.05 44.64 3.14
CA ASP A 1 -11.23 45.43 2.83
C ASP A 1 -11.02 46.90 2.99
N ASP A 2 -10.41 47.41 1.93
CA ASP A 2 -10.52 48.79 1.55
C ASP A 2 -11.95 49.03 1.01
N PRO A 3 -12.78 49.83 1.70
CA PRO A 3 -14.14 50.11 1.26
C PRO A 3 -14.22 50.87 -0.07
N SER A 4 -13.09 51.36 -0.62
CA SER A 4 -13.02 52.01 -1.93
C SER A 4 -12.91 51.03 -3.10
N THR A 5 -12.67 49.75 -2.84
CA THR A 5 -12.56 48.69 -3.84
C THR A 5 -13.53 47.54 -3.51
N PRO A 6 -14.85 47.78 -3.57
CA PRO A 6 -15.87 46.84 -3.07
C PRO A 6 -15.96 45.53 -3.88
N ASP A 7 -15.38 45.50 -5.08
CA ASP A 7 -15.31 44.32 -5.93
C ASP A 7 -14.01 43.51 -5.75
N THR A 8 -13.10 43.97 -4.87
CA THR A 8 -11.90 43.22 -4.49
C THR A 8 -11.93 42.89 -3.02
N ASN A 9 -11.49 41.68 -2.68
CA ASN A 9 -11.25 41.30 -1.29
C ASN A 9 -9.73 41.31 -1.08
N GLU A 10 -9.19 42.35 -0.44
CA GLU A 10 -7.74 42.46 -0.23
C GLU A 10 -7.21 41.45 0.82
N PHE A 11 -8.11 40.74 1.50
CA PHE A 11 -7.79 39.62 2.36
C PHE A 11 -7.91 38.27 1.65
N ASP A 12 -8.20 38.25 0.34
CA ASP A 12 -8.24 37.00 -0.40
C ASP A 12 -6.81 36.46 -0.63
N TYR A 13 -6.67 35.15 -0.51
CA TYR A 13 -5.40 34.45 -0.69
C TYR A 13 -5.61 33.08 -1.33
N LYS A 14 -4.57 32.53 -1.94
CA LYS A 14 -4.60 31.17 -2.48
C LYS A 14 -4.56 30.18 -1.32
N GLY A 15 -5.52 29.26 -1.29
CA GLY A 15 -5.52 28.12 -0.38
C GLY A 15 -5.40 26.84 -1.19
N TRP A 16 -4.89 25.78 -0.55
CA TRP A 16 -4.68 24.48 -1.16
C TRP A 16 -5.98 24.00 -1.80
N TRP A 17 -5.97 23.86 -3.13
CA TRP A 17 -7.14 23.48 -3.95
C TRP A 17 -8.39 24.34 -3.68
N GLY A 18 -8.19 25.60 -3.31
CA GLY A 18 -9.24 26.57 -2.96
C GLY A 18 -9.70 26.52 -1.50
N PHE A 19 -9.23 25.57 -0.69
CA PHE A 19 -9.57 25.50 0.74
C PHE A 19 -8.84 26.60 1.52
N LYS A 20 -9.58 27.65 1.87
CA LYS A 20 -9.04 28.83 2.60
C LYS A 20 -8.51 28.51 4.01
N GLY A 21 -8.91 27.38 4.61
CA GLY A 21 -8.33 26.91 5.88
C GLY A 21 -6.86 26.48 5.77
N HIS A 22 -6.34 26.28 4.55
CA HIS A 22 -4.98 25.83 4.28
C HIS A 22 -4.30 26.82 3.30
N PRO A 23 -3.84 27.99 3.77
CA PRO A 23 -3.20 28.99 2.91
C PRO A 23 -1.91 28.44 2.30
N GLU A 24 -1.72 28.65 1.00
CA GLU A 24 -0.49 28.25 0.31
C GLU A 24 0.64 29.25 0.58
N PHE A 25 1.85 28.74 0.77
CA PHE A 25 3.04 29.58 0.83
C PHE A 25 3.36 30.11 -0.57
N LYS A 26 3.80 31.37 -0.64
CA LYS A 26 4.05 32.02 -1.92
C LYS A 26 5.37 31.53 -2.54
N GLU A 27 5.28 31.06 -3.78
CA GLU A 27 6.39 30.45 -4.52
C GLU A 27 6.59 31.11 -5.90
N THR A 28 7.78 30.92 -6.46
CA THR A 28 8.17 31.20 -7.84
C THR A 28 8.79 29.95 -8.45
N GLU A 29 9.21 30.00 -9.71
CA GLU A 29 10.00 28.91 -10.31
C GLU A 29 11.29 28.61 -9.54
N ALA A 30 11.87 29.61 -8.87
CA ALA A 30 13.10 29.49 -8.08
C ALA A 30 12.89 28.97 -6.64
N GLY A 31 11.65 28.69 -6.22
CA GLY A 31 11.30 28.27 -4.86
C GLY A 31 10.45 29.30 -4.12
N PHE A 32 10.40 29.22 -2.78
CA PHE A 32 9.68 30.18 -1.94
C PHE A 32 10.15 31.61 -2.19
N VAL A 33 9.21 32.57 -2.21
CA VAL A 33 9.53 34.00 -2.39
C VAL A 33 10.33 34.55 -1.21
N ASP A 34 10.02 34.09 -0.01
CA ASP A 34 10.70 34.49 1.23
C ASP A 34 11.54 33.32 1.75
N ASP A 35 12.87 33.50 1.76
CA ASP A 35 13.81 32.51 2.29
C ASP A 35 13.54 32.18 3.77
N GLY A 36 12.90 33.07 4.52
CA GLY A 36 12.46 32.82 5.89
C GLY A 36 11.50 31.64 6.00
N VAL A 37 10.64 31.42 5.01
CA VAL A 37 9.73 30.25 4.95
C VAL A 37 10.53 28.97 4.82
N LYS A 38 11.50 28.94 3.90
CA LYS A 38 12.40 27.79 3.72
C LYS A 38 13.18 27.47 4.99
N GLN A 39 13.78 28.49 5.62
CA GLN A 39 14.54 28.30 6.86
C GLN A 39 13.65 27.85 8.02
N TYR A 40 12.41 28.34 8.08
CA TYR A 40 11.44 27.88 9.07
C TYR A 40 11.21 26.37 8.97
N PHE A 41 10.98 25.84 7.76
CA PHE A 41 10.83 24.40 7.55
C PHE A 41 12.12 23.62 7.85
N PHE A 42 13.29 24.14 7.48
CA PHE A 42 14.56 23.49 7.83
C PHE A 42 14.78 23.42 9.35
N ASN A 43 14.36 24.46 10.08
CA ASN A 43 14.44 24.48 11.54
C ASN A 43 13.45 23.50 12.19
N ILE A 44 12.23 23.36 11.63
CA ILE A 44 11.30 22.30 12.03
C ILE A 44 11.96 20.93 11.83
N THR A 45 12.55 20.69 10.66
CA THR A 45 13.22 19.42 10.35
C THR A 45 14.32 19.09 11.35
N ARG A 46 15.22 20.05 11.63
CA ARG A 46 16.26 19.88 12.67
C ARG A 46 15.66 19.58 14.03
N ARG A 47 14.62 20.33 14.45
CA ARG A 47 14.02 20.15 15.76
C ARG A 47 13.35 18.79 15.96
N TRP A 48 12.81 18.16 14.92
CA TRP A 48 12.21 16.82 15.07
C TRP A 48 13.22 15.69 14.89
N MET A 49 14.31 15.93 14.17
CA MET A 49 15.35 14.93 13.92
C MET A 49 16.50 14.94 14.95
N ASP A 50 16.68 16.06 15.65
CA ASP A 50 17.61 16.24 16.77
C ASP A 50 16.93 17.22 17.77
N PRO A 51 16.01 16.72 18.62
CA PRO A 51 15.19 17.56 19.48
C PRO A 51 15.95 18.32 20.57
N ASN A 52 17.13 17.82 20.94
CA ASN A 52 17.96 18.37 22.01
C ASN A 52 19.12 19.24 21.47
N GLY A 53 19.49 19.10 20.18
CA GLY A 53 20.50 19.89 19.48
C GLY A 53 21.95 19.48 19.75
N ASP A 54 22.20 18.24 20.19
CA ASP A 54 23.53 17.73 20.51
C ASP A 54 24.27 17.11 19.30
N GLY A 55 23.59 16.98 18.17
CA GLY A 55 24.12 16.39 16.94
C GLY A 55 24.02 14.85 16.87
N ASP A 56 23.40 14.19 17.85
CA ASP A 56 23.04 12.77 17.83
C ASP A 56 21.56 12.61 17.46
N PRO A 57 21.21 12.11 16.26
CA PRO A 57 19.82 11.97 15.84
C PRO A 57 19.08 10.80 16.51
N SER A 58 19.70 10.07 17.45
CA SER A 58 19.13 8.84 18.04
C SER A 58 17.89 9.07 18.91
N ASP A 59 17.65 10.31 19.36
CA ASP A 59 16.45 10.73 20.10
C ASP A 59 15.40 11.43 19.22
N GLY A 60 15.68 11.57 17.92
CA GLY A 60 14.80 12.13 16.92
C GLY A 60 13.94 11.10 16.19
N ILE A 61 13.19 11.57 15.19
CA ILE A 61 12.40 10.70 14.31
C ILE A 61 13.27 10.03 13.24
N ASP A 62 12.86 8.83 12.81
CA ASP A 62 13.55 8.05 11.78
C ASP A 62 13.23 8.46 10.34
N GLY A 63 12.32 9.42 10.11
CA GLY A 63 11.90 9.75 8.75
C GLY A 63 10.70 10.67 8.64
N TRP A 64 10.35 10.98 7.39
CA TRP A 64 9.29 11.92 7.02
C TRP A 64 8.41 11.36 5.90
N ARG A 65 7.09 11.54 6.05
CA ARG A 65 6.12 11.41 4.96
C ARG A 65 5.73 12.82 4.48
N LEU A 66 5.90 13.09 3.19
CA LEU A 66 5.72 14.41 2.59
C LEU A 66 4.32 14.50 1.99
N ASP A 67 3.46 15.27 2.65
CA ASP A 67 2.08 15.55 2.23
C ASP A 67 2.06 16.48 1.01
N VAL A 68 1.20 16.18 0.02
CA VAL A 68 1.00 16.98 -1.20
C VAL A 68 2.31 17.44 -1.84
N ALA A 69 3.30 16.53 -1.92
CA ALA A 69 4.67 16.88 -2.28
C ALA A 69 4.79 17.53 -3.67
N GLU A 70 3.85 17.22 -4.58
CA GLU A 70 3.80 17.78 -5.93
C GLU A 70 3.36 19.26 -5.99
N ASP A 71 2.65 19.76 -4.98
CA ASP A 71 2.16 21.15 -4.95
C ASP A 71 3.19 22.13 -4.35
N VAL A 72 4.31 21.61 -3.82
CA VAL A 72 5.43 22.42 -3.30
C VAL A 72 6.56 22.44 -4.33
N ASN A 73 7.17 23.62 -4.53
CA ASN A 73 8.26 23.78 -5.50
C ASN A 73 9.37 22.75 -5.29
N THR A 74 9.75 22.08 -6.38
CA THR A 74 10.67 20.95 -6.32
C THR A 74 12.12 21.29 -5.94
N VAL A 75 12.56 22.55 -6.11
CA VAL A 75 13.87 23.03 -5.65
C VAL A 75 13.95 22.95 -4.13
N PHE A 76 12.86 23.26 -3.43
CA PHE A 76 12.79 23.12 -1.98
C PHE A 76 13.08 21.67 -1.56
N TRP A 77 12.48 20.67 -2.23
CA TRP A 77 12.69 19.27 -1.88
C TRP A 77 14.12 18.79 -2.13
N GLU A 78 14.78 19.28 -3.19
CA GLU A 78 16.19 18.97 -3.47
C GLU A 78 17.13 19.51 -2.38
N GLU A 79 16.86 20.70 -1.85
CA GLU A 79 17.62 21.28 -0.73
C GLU A 79 17.23 20.64 0.61
N TRP A 80 15.94 20.42 0.84
CA TRP A 80 15.39 19.83 2.06
C TRP A 80 15.90 18.41 2.29
N GLN A 81 15.95 17.57 1.25
CA GLN A 81 16.51 16.23 1.35
C GLN A 81 17.98 16.27 1.78
N GLN A 82 18.77 17.25 1.31
CA GLN A 82 20.17 17.41 1.75
C GLN A 82 20.25 17.74 3.24
N VAL A 83 19.34 18.59 3.74
CA VAL A 83 19.25 18.91 5.17
C VAL A 83 18.95 17.64 5.98
N VAL A 84 17.91 16.89 5.61
CA VAL A 84 17.55 15.63 6.28
C VAL A 84 18.74 14.67 6.34
N LYS A 85 19.37 14.40 5.19
CA LYS A 85 20.50 13.45 5.11
C LYS A 85 21.78 13.97 5.78
N SER A 86 21.94 15.28 5.96
CA SER A 86 23.05 15.85 6.73
C SER A 86 22.90 15.65 8.24
N ILE A 87 21.67 15.54 8.73
CA ILE A 87 21.37 15.28 10.15
C ILE A 87 21.45 13.77 10.43
N ASN A 88 20.73 12.98 9.62
CA ASN A 88 20.73 11.53 9.73
C ASN A 88 20.70 10.90 8.32
N PRO A 89 21.82 10.31 7.84
CA PRO A 89 21.86 9.63 6.55
C PRO A 89 20.86 8.46 6.41
N GLU A 90 20.48 7.84 7.52
CA GLU A 90 19.55 6.71 7.58
C GLU A 90 18.08 7.14 7.64
N ALA A 91 17.79 8.44 7.82
CA ALA A 91 16.41 8.91 7.94
C ALA A 91 15.63 8.71 6.64
N PHE A 92 14.53 7.97 6.68
CA PHE A 92 13.74 7.60 5.51
C PHE A 92 12.81 8.74 5.06
N THR A 93 12.78 9.07 3.77
CA THR A 93 11.83 10.07 3.22
C THR A 93 10.90 9.47 2.18
N LEU A 94 9.59 9.70 2.40
CA LEU A 94 8.50 9.12 1.62
C LEU A 94 7.61 10.24 1.07
N ALA A 95 7.58 10.44 -0.24
CA ALA A 95 6.67 11.42 -0.83
C ALA A 95 5.30 10.81 -1.14
N GLU A 96 4.24 11.56 -0.80
CA GLU A 96 2.90 11.28 -1.30
C GLU A 96 2.81 11.72 -2.77
N ILE A 97 2.95 10.76 -3.66
CA ILE A 97 2.72 10.93 -5.10
C ILE A 97 1.88 9.75 -5.58
N TRP A 98 0.70 10.05 -6.14
CA TRP A 98 -0.33 9.05 -6.47
C TRP A 98 -0.13 8.35 -7.82
N VAL A 99 0.89 8.79 -8.56
CA VAL A 99 1.23 8.39 -9.91
C VAL A 99 2.71 8.03 -10.02
N GLU A 100 3.10 7.48 -11.17
CA GLU A 100 4.49 7.23 -11.47
C GLU A 100 5.27 8.54 -11.65
N LYS A 101 6.44 8.65 -11.02
CA LYS A 101 7.24 9.88 -10.99
C LYS A 101 8.74 9.58 -10.90
N PRO A 102 9.33 8.82 -11.85
CA PRO A 102 10.73 8.41 -11.78
C PRO A 102 11.72 9.58 -11.72
N GLU A 103 11.39 10.72 -12.34
CA GLU A 103 12.18 11.94 -12.30
C GLU A 103 12.31 12.52 -10.89
N TRP A 104 11.31 12.33 -10.02
CA TRP A 104 11.36 12.76 -8.62
C TRP A 104 12.49 12.06 -7.86
N ILE A 105 12.55 10.74 -7.98
CA ILE A 105 13.57 9.90 -7.37
C ILE A 105 14.94 10.16 -8.01
N LYS A 106 15.00 10.30 -9.35
CA LYS A 106 16.25 10.62 -10.06
C LYS A 106 16.87 11.93 -9.59
N LYS A 107 16.05 12.90 -9.17
CA LYS A 107 16.46 14.19 -8.60
C LYS A 107 16.73 14.13 -7.09
N LYS A 108 16.63 12.95 -6.46
CA LYS A 108 16.87 12.72 -5.03
C LYS A 108 15.99 13.62 -4.14
N ARG A 109 14.72 13.74 -4.47
CA ARG A 109 13.75 14.55 -3.69
C ARG A 109 13.13 13.78 -2.52
N SER A 110 13.11 12.46 -2.60
CA SER A 110 12.82 11.54 -1.48
C SER A 110 13.45 10.18 -1.76
N ASP A 111 13.46 9.28 -0.76
CA ASP A 111 13.97 7.92 -0.92
C ASP A 111 12.98 7.01 -1.64
N ALA A 112 11.68 7.21 -1.41
CA ALA A 112 10.59 6.43 -1.98
C ALA A 112 9.31 7.25 -2.17
N LEU A 113 8.32 6.63 -2.82
CA LEU A 113 6.97 7.14 -3.04
C LEU A 113 5.92 6.22 -2.40
N MET A 114 4.74 6.76 -2.10
CA MET A 114 3.55 5.97 -1.79
C MET A 114 3.13 5.18 -3.04
N ASN A 115 3.19 3.86 -3.00
CA ASN A 115 3.09 3.02 -4.19
C ASN A 115 1.63 2.74 -4.62
N TYR A 116 0.85 3.80 -4.79
CA TYR A 116 -0.49 3.75 -5.35
C TYR A 116 -0.56 3.09 -6.75
N PRO A 117 0.45 3.19 -7.64
CA PRO A 117 0.45 2.42 -8.89
C PRO A 117 0.31 0.90 -8.65
N VAL A 118 1.02 0.34 -7.66
CA VAL A 118 0.84 -1.08 -7.30
C VAL A 118 -0.51 -1.32 -6.63
N ALA A 119 -0.96 -0.44 -5.73
CA ALA A 119 -2.30 -0.56 -5.09
C ALA A 119 -3.42 -0.68 -6.14
N LYS A 120 -3.40 0.16 -7.18
CA LYS A 120 -4.35 0.14 -8.30
C LYS A 120 -4.35 -1.21 -9.01
N LEU A 121 -3.18 -1.76 -9.32
CA LEU A 121 -3.05 -3.08 -9.94
C LEU A 121 -3.60 -4.20 -9.05
N MET A 122 -3.39 -4.11 -7.73
CA MET A 122 -3.92 -5.08 -6.78
C MET A 122 -5.45 -5.07 -6.76
N VAL A 123 -6.07 -3.89 -6.73
CA VAL A 123 -7.53 -3.77 -6.82
C VAL A 123 -8.03 -4.32 -8.16
N SER A 124 -7.41 -3.92 -9.27
CA SER A 124 -7.85 -4.37 -10.60
C SER A 124 -7.70 -5.86 -10.86
N TRP A 125 -6.79 -6.56 -10.19
CA TRP A 125 -6.67 -8.01 -10.35
C TRP A 125 -7.43 -8.79 -9.28
N PHE A 126 -7.21 -8.52 -8.00
CA PHE A 126 -7.79 -9.32 -6.91
C PHE A 126 -9.27 -9.02 -6.65
N ILE A 127 -9.72 -7.79 -6.89
CA ILE A 127 -11.04 -7.31 -6.46
C ILE A 127 -12.04 -7.25 -7.63
N ASP A 128 -11.65 -6.62 -8.73
CA ASP A 128 -12.53 -6.42 -9.88
C ASP A 128 -13.04 -7.75 -10.44
N LYS A 129 -14.20 -7.72 -11.10
CA LYS A 129 -14.86 -8.90 -11.69
C LYS A 129 -15.01 -8.71 -13.19
N ASP A 130 -15.83 -7.75 -13.60
CA ASP A 130 -16.07 -7.47 -15.01
C ASP A 130 -14.93 -6.66 -15.64
N LYS A 131 -14.25 -5.83 -14.85
CA LYS A 131 -13.12 -4.98 -15.28
C LYS A 131 -11.75 -5.56 -14.94
N ARG A 132 -11.72 -6.81 -14.48
CA ARG A 132 -10.50 -7.47 -14.02
C ARG A 132 -9.45 -7.49 -15.13
N ILE A 133 -8.24 -7.05 -14.81
CA ILE A 133 -7.09 -7.18 -15.72
C ILE A 133 -6.62 -8.64 -15.78
N SER A 134 -6.06 -9.07 -16.90
CA SER A 134 -5.49 -10.41 -17.01
C SER A 134 -4.22 -10.55 -16.17
N VAL A 135 -3.81 -11.78 -15.87
CA VAL A 135 -2.54 -12.04 -15.17
C VAL A 135 -1.34 -11.60 -16.02
N THR A 136 -1.43 -11.74 -17.34
CA THR A 136 -0.44 -11.24 -18.30
C THR A 136 -0.29 -9.73 -18.21
N GLU A 137 -1.40 -9.00 -18.14
CA GLU A 137 -1.40 -7.55 -17.97
C GLU A 137 -0.84 -7.16 -16.59
N LEU A 138 -1.27 -7.83 -15.52
CA LEU A 138 -0.74 -7.63 -14.18
C LEU A 138 0.78 -7.78 -14.14
N ASP A 139 1.32 -8.90 -14.66
CA ASP A 139 2.77 -9.16 -14.64
C ASP A 139 3.54 -8.09 -15.39
N ARG A 140 3.05 -7.70 -16.57
CA ARG A 140 3.65 -6.65 -17.40
C ARG A 140 3.68 -5.32 -16.66
N GLU A 141 2.57 -4.88 -16.08
CA GLU A 141 2.50 -3.60 -15.39
C GLU A 141 3.29 -3.59 -14.07
N LEU A 142 3.26 -4.68 -13.30
CA LEU A 142 4.10 -4.82 -12.11
C LEU A 142 5.58 -4.76 -12.47
N ALA A 143 6.00 -5.45 -13.54
CA ALA A 143 7.37 -5.37 -14.04
C ALA A 143 7.72 -3.95 -14.48
N ARG A 144 6.85 -3.29 -15.26
CA ARG A 144 7.06 -1.93 -15.72
C ARG A 144 7.26 -0.97 -14.54
N VAL A 145 6.39 -1.00 -13.53
CA VAL A 145 6.50 -0.14 -12.34
C VAL A 145 7.83 -0.37 -11.61
N ARG A 146 8.27 -1.63 -11.44
CA ARG A 146 9.58 -1.93 -10.82
C ARG A 146 10.74 -1.35 -11.63
N TYR A 147 10.72 -1.46 -12.96
CA TYR A 147 11.81 -0.98 -13.82
C TYR A 147 11.87 0.54 -14.00
N LEU A 148 10.84 1.29 -13.57
CA LEU A 148 10.88 2.76 -13.59
C LEU A 148 11.87 3.36 -12.58
N TYR A 149 12.17 2.63 -11.50
CA TYR A 149 12.95 3.12 -10.38
C TYR A 149 14.23 2.31 -10.18
N PRO A 150 15.27 2.89 -9.55
CA PRO A 150 16.42 2.12 -9.09
C PRO A 150 16.00 0.95 -8.19
N GLU A 151 16.83 -0.08 -8.12
CA GLU A 151 16.55 -1.29 -7.32
C GLU A 151 16.38 -0.93 -5.84
N GLU A 152 17.24 -0.05 -5.32
CA GLU A 152 17.21 0.41 -3.93
C GLU A 152 15.89 1.11 -3.59
N THR A 153 15.43 2.00 -4.49
CA THR A 153 14.12 2.66 -4.36
C THR A 153 12.99 1.64 -4.44
N THR A 154 13.08 0.67 -5.35
CA THR A 154 12.05 -0.39 -5.49
C THR A 154 11.90 -1.20 -4.21
N HIS A 155 13.00 -1.47 -3.50
CA HIS A 155 12.98 -2.11 -2.18
C HIS A 155 12.41 -1.21 -1.06
N ALA A 156 12.46 0.11 -1.24
CA ALA A 156 11.97 1.09 -0.27
C ALA A 156 10.54 1.61 -0.56
N MET A 157 9.97 1.31 -1.73
CA MET A 157 8.62 1.76 -2.10
C MET A 157 7.58 1.36 -1.06
N TYR A 158 6.73 2.31 -0.67
CA TYR A 158 5.73 2.12 0.38
C TYR A 158 4.48 1.47 -0.20
N ASN A 159 4.41 0.15 -0.12
CA ASN A 159 3.36 -0.69 -0.69
C ASN A 159 2.12 -0.72 0.21
N LEU A 160 1.33 0.35 0.15
CA LEU A 160 -0.02 0.39 0.68
C LEU A 160 -1.03 -0.24 -0.29
N ILE A 161 -2.23 -0.53 0.20
CA ILE A 161 -3.40 -0.86 -0.61
C ILE A 161 -4.46 0.24 -0.49
N ASP A 162 -4.64 0.74 0.72
CA ASP A 162 -5.55 1.82 1.10
C ASP A 162 -4.89 2.78 2.10
N SER A 163 -5.56 3.87 2.41
CA SER A 163 -5.10 4.87 3.37
C SER A 163 -6.26 5.68 3.95
N HIS A 164 -5.92 6.69 4.74
CA HIS A 164 -6.85 7.69 5.22
C HIS A 164 -7.52 8.56 4.14
N ASP A 165 -7.14 8.45 2.86
CA ASP A 165 -7.69 9.24 1.75
C ASP A 165 -8.48 8.39 0.74
N THR A 166 -8.54 7.07 0.94
CA THR A 166 -9.30 6.12 0.11
C THR A 166 -10.43 5.51 0.93
N ASP A 167 -11.35 4.77 0.29
CA ASP A 167 -12.12 3.78 1.05
C ASP A 167 -11.20 2.66 1.56
N ARG A 168 -11.66 1.91 2.57
CA ARG A 168 -10.90 0.79 3.13
C ARG A 168 -10.83 -0.38 2.15
N LEU A 169 -9.77 -1.18 2.21
CA LEU A 169 -9.59 -2.41 1.44
C LEU A 169 -10.83 -3.31 1.51
N ALA A 170 -11.37 -3.49 2.72
CA ALA A 170 -12.60 -4.26 2.92
C ALA A 170 -13.77 -3.70 2.08
N SER A 171 -13.94 -2.39 2.04
CA SER A 171 -15.02 -1.75 1.29
C SER A 171 -14.74 -1.68 -0.21
N MET A 172 -13.46 -1.66 -0.63
CA MET A 172 -13.07 -1.90 -2.02
C MET A 172 -13.51 -3.29 -2.48
N ILE A 173 -13.21 -4.33 -1.70
CA ILE A 173 -13.62 -5.73 -1.99
C ILE A 173 -15.14 -5.85 -2.11
N LYS A 174 -15.87 -5.15 -1.22
CA LYS A 174 -17.34 -5.15 -1.23
C LYS A 174 -17.94 -4.48 -2.47
N ASN A 175 -17.21 -3.54 -3.05
CA ASN A 175 -17.64 -2.69 -4.15
C ASN A 175 -16.65 -2.78 -5.34
N PRO A 176 -16.59 -3.93 -6.03
CA PRO A 176 -15.66 -4.13 -7.16
C PRO A 176 -16.07 -3.30 -8.40
N ASP A 177 -15.22 -3.34 -9.43
CA ASP A 177 -15.44 -2.77 -10.75
C ASP A 177 -15.52 -1.23 -10.78
N ARG A 178 -14.78 -0.59 -9.88
CA ARG A 178 -14.64 0.87 -9.78
C ARG A 178 -13.22 1.30 -10.12
N ILE A 179 -13.09 2.51 -10.65
CA ILE A 179 -11.78 3.13 -10.77
C ILE A 179 -11.30 3.44 -9.35
N TYR A 180 -10.09 3.03 -9.01
CA TYR A 180 -9.46 3.30 -7.72
C TYR A 180 -9.57 4.79 -7.36
N ASN A 181 -9.93 5.09 -6.12
CA ASN A 181 -10.16 6.45 -5.64
C ASN A 181 -11.39 7.16 -6.26
N THR A 182 -12.41 6.41 -6.73
CA THR A 182 -13.66 6.97 -7.27
C THR A 182 -14.91 6.19 -6.82
N GLN A 183 -16.04 6.89 -6.67
CA GLN A 183 -17.33 6.27 -6.29
C GLN A 183 -17.26 5.47 -4.97
N GLU A 184 -16.49 5.98 -4.01
CA GLU A 184 -16.00 5.29 -2.78
C GLU A 184 -16.88 5.47 -1.54
N SER A 185 -18.09 6.00 -1.71
CA SER A 185 -19.00 6.18 -0.60
C SER A 185 -20.42 6.39 -1.10
N LEU A 186 -21.39 6.23 -0.21
CA LEU A 186 -22.80 6.56 -0.46
C LEU A 186 -23.02 8.02 -0.89
N ARG A 187 -22.09 8.94 -0.56
CA ARG A 187 -22.16 10.35 -1.00
C ARG A 187 -21.89 10.51 -2.50
N SER A 188 -21.03 9.66 -3.06
CA SER A 188 -20.60 9.72 -4.47
C SER A 188 -21.26 8.65 -5.34
N ASN A 189 -21.75 7.57 -4.72
CA ASN A 189 -22.39 6.44 -5.38
C ASN A 189 -23.54 5.90 -4.51
N PRO A 190 -24.81 6.19 -4.83
CA PRO A 190 -25.97 5.69 -4.08
C PRO A 190 -26.09 4.16 -4.03
N LYS A 191 -25.41 3.44 -4.93
CA LYS A 191 -25.38 1.96 -4.96
C LYS A 191 -24.24 1.36 -4.14
N TYR A 192 -23.38 2.19 -3.53
CA TYR A 192 -22.28 1.72 -2.70
C TYR A 192 -22.83 0.85 -1.56
N ASP A 193 -22.21 -0.31 -1.35
CA ASP A 193 -22.52 -1.25 -0.29
C ASP A 193 -21.63 -0.97 0.93
N PRO A 194 -22.17 -0.39 2.01
CA PRO A 194 -21.41 0.00 3.20
C PRO A 194 -21.19 -1.17 4.18
N ARG A 195 -21.64 -2.38 3.84
CA ARG A 195 -21.59 -3.53 4.75
C ARG A 195 -20.19 -4.09 4.92
N LYS A 196 -19.99 -4.82 6.01
CA LYS A 196 -18.76 -5.58 6.23
C LYS A 196 -18.60 -6.74 5.25
N LEU A 197 -17.39 -7.32 5.23
CA LEU A 197 -17.10 -8.50 4.44
C LEU A 197 -17.70 -9.77 5.04
N ASN A 198 -18.15 -10.67 4.16
CA ASN A 198 -18.45 -12.06 4.49
C ASN A 198 -17.22 -12.97 4.34
N ASP A 199 -17.32 -14.24 4.75
CA ASP A 199 -16.21 -15.21 4.72
C ASP A 199 -15.56 -15.40 3.35
N SER A 200 -16.33 -15.30 2.26
CA SER A 200 -15.80 -15.44 0.91
C SER A 200 -15.01 -14.21 0.47
N GLU A 201 -15.47 -13.03 0.85
CA GLU A 201 -14.81 -11.75 0.59
C GLU A 201 -13.55 -11.60 1.46
N LEU A 202 -13.56 -12.10 2.71
CA LEU A 202 -12.38 -12.12 3.57
C LEU A 202 -11.21 -12.94 2.99
N ARG A 203 -11.48 -13.96 2.16
CA ARG A 203 -10.43 -14.70 1.44
C ARG A 203 -9.70 -13.82 0.42
N ILE A 204 -10.40 -12.87 -0.21
CA ILE A 204 -9.80 -11.91 -1.14
C ILE A 204 -8.85 -10.98 -0.36
N GLN A 205 -9.28 -10.48 0.79
CA GLN A 205 -8.42 -9.65 1.65
C GLN A 205 -7.16 -10.40 2.11
N LYS A 206 -7.29 -11.67 2.50
CA LYS A 206 -6.14 -12.54 2.83
C LYS A 206 -5.18 -12.69 1.65
N LEU A 207 -5.70 -12.87 0.44
CA LEU A 207 -4.87 -13.00 -0.77
C LEU A 207 -4.10 -11.72 -1.11
N ILE A 208 -4.73 -10.55 -0.94
CA ILE A 208 -4.10 -9.24 -1.10
C ILE A 208 -3.03 -9.02 -0.03
N ALA A 209 -3.30 -9.34 1.24
CA ALA A 209 -2.33 -9.27 2.32
C ALA A 209 -1.12 -10.19 2.07
N LEU A 210 -1.37 -11.41 1.57
CA LEU A 210 -0.31 -12.33 1.15
C LEU A 210 0.57 -11.69 0.07
N PHE A 211 -0.02 -11.08 -0.95
CA PHE A 211 0.74 -10.39 -2.00
C PHE A 211 1.56 -9.27 -1.40
N GLN A 212 0.92 -8.38 -0.64
CA GLN A 212 1.57 -7.23 -0.02
C GLN A 212 2.79 -7.64 0.82
N MET A 213 2.68 -8.71 1.61
CA MET A 213 3.73 -9.19 2.51
C MET A 213 4.85 -9.98 1.81
N THR A 214 4.64 -10.45 0.58
CA THR A 214 5.63 -11.26 -0.16
C THR A 214 6.26 -10.52 -1.34
N TYR A 215 5.62 -9.43 -1.80
CA TYR A 215 6.10 -8.59 -2.88
C TYR A 215 7.33 -7.76 -2.47
N ILE A 216 8.02 -7.22 -3.48
CA ILE A 216 9.18 -6.33 -3.31
C ILE A 216 8.73 -4.93 -2.89
N GLY A 217 9.47 -4.29 -1.99
CA GLY A 217 9.11 -3.01 -1.36
C GLY A 217 8.78 -3.15 0.13
N ALA A 218 8.37 -2.06 0.75
CA ALA A 218 8.00 -1.98 2.17
C ALA A 218 6.47 -2.08 2.32
N PRO A 219 5.91 -3.19 2.83
CA PRO A 219 4.47 -3.32 3.03
C PRO A 219 3.96 -2.34 4.09
N ALA A 220 2.80 -1.74 3.83
CA ALA A 220 2.16 -0.77 4.70
C ALA A 220 0.71 -1.18 5.00
N VAL A 221 0.40 -1.41 6.27
CA VAL A 221 -0.96 -1.78 6.72
C VAL A 221 -1.63 -0.52 7.28
N TYR A 222 -2.79 -0.16 6.74
CA TYR A 222 -3.59 0.92 7.30
C TYR A 222 -4.34 0.42 8.55
N TYR A 223 -4.35 1.23 9.62
CA TYR A 223 -4.80 0.74 10.93
C TYR A 223 -6.21 0.15 10.86
N GLY A 224 -6.37 -1.03 11.44
CA GLY A 224 -7.65 -1.72 11.51
C GLY A 224 -7.98 -2.63 10.32
N ASP A 225 -7.21 -2.59 9.24
CA ASP A 225 -7.37 -3.56 8.15
C ASP A 225 -7.06 -4.98 8.63
N GLU A 226 -6.04 -5.13 9.47
CA GLU A 226 -5.70 -6.36 10.17
C GLU A 226 -6.79 -6.80 11.16
N ALA A 227 -7.60 -5.86 11.64
CA ALA A 227 -8.73 -6.10 12.55
C ALA A 227 -10.06 -6.31 11.80
N GLY A 228 -10.06 -6.28 10.46
CA GLY A 228 -11.25 -6.47 9.63
C GLY A 228 -12.17 -5.24 9.56
N MET A 229 -11.65 -4.04 9.78
CA MET A 229 -12.43 -2.80 9.67
C MET A 229 -12.85 -2.49 8.23
N TRP A 230 -14.01 -1.86 8.07
CA TRP A 230 -14.56 -1.41 6.80
C TRP A 230 -15.08 0.04 6.91
N GLY A 231 -15.17 0.73 5.78
CA GLY A 231 -15.63 2.11 5.69
C GLY A 231 -15.35 2.67 4.31
N GLY A 232 -16.24 3.54 3.84
CA GLY A 232 -16.06 4.30 2.61
C GLY A 232 -14.94 5.34 2.71
N LYS A 233 -14.86 6.24 1.73
CA LYS A 233 -13.88 7.35 1.73
C LYS A 233 -14.00 8.25 2.97
N ASP A 234 -12.97 9.06 3.20
CA ASP A 234 -12.93 10.13 4.22
C ASP A 234 -14.30 10.83 4.40
N PRO A 235 -14.83 10.91 5.63
CA PRO A 235 -14.21 10.48 6.90
C PRO A 235 -14.49 9.03 7.32
N ASP A 236 -15.19 8.24 6.52
CA ASP A 236 -15.67 6.91 6.95
C ASP A 236 -14.53 5.87 7.07
N CYS A 237 -13.42 6.03 6.35
CA CYS A 237 -12.21 5.22 6.52
C CYS A 237 -11.46 5.52 7.83
N ARG A 238 -11.83 6.59 8.55
CA ARG A 238 -11.19 7.09 9.78
C ARG A 238 -11.99 6.76 11.05
N LYS A 239 -12.81 5.70 11.01
CA LYS A 239 -13.52 5.17 12.19
C LYS A 239 -12.56 4.90 13.36
N PRO A 240 -13.00 5.04 14.61
CA PRO A 240 -12.21 4.63 15.77
C PRO A 240 -11.75 3.16 15.65
N MET A 241 -10.53 2.87 16.09
CA MET A 241 -10.00 1.51 16.06
C MET A 241 -10.90 0.54 16.85
N ILE A 242 -11.09 -0.66 16.29
CA ILE A 242 -11.77 -1.75 16.97
C ILE A 242 -10.74 -2.49 17.85
N TRP A 243 -10.98 -2.52 19.14
CA TRP A 243 -10.13 -3.17 20.14
C TRP A 243 -10.82 -4.45 20.66
N PRO A 244 -10.07 -5.55 20.89
CA PRO A 244 -10.64 -6.83 21.28
C PRO A 244 -11.27 -6.85 22.68
N ASP A 245 -10.90 -5.91 23.55
CA ASP A 245 -11.38 -5.79 24.93
C ASP A 245 -12.58 -4.83 25.07
N LEU A 246 -13.04 -4.23 23.96
CA LEU A 246 -14.18 -3.32 23.94
C LEU A 246 -15.39 -3.94 23.25
N GLN A 247 -16.58 -3.48 23.65
CA GLN A 247 -17.85 -3.84 23.02
C GLN A 247 -18.38 -2.65 22.23
N TYR A 248 -18.96 -2.94 21.07
CA TYR A 248 -19.43 -1.95 20.12
C TYR A 248 -20.89 -2.19 19.78
N GLU A 249 -21.62 -1.11 19.49
CA GLU A 249 -22.94 -1.21 18.89
C GLU A 249 -22.82 -1.71 17.44
N ASN A 250 -23.81 -2.48 16.98
CA ASN A 250 -23.85 -2.91 15.59
C ASN A 250 -24.10 -1.71 14.66
N GLU A 251 -23.46 -1.71 13.49
CA GLU A 251 -23.58 -0.65 12.50
C GLU A 251 -24.89 -0.79 11.70
N THR A 252 -25.62 0.32 11.50
CA THR A 252 -26.91 0.36 10.77
C THR A 252 -26.86 1.35 9.60
N TYR A 253 -27.71 1.18 8.59
CA TYR A 253 -27.56 1.84 7.28
C TYR A 253 -28.80 2.63 6.78
N THR A 254 -29.84 2.71 7.60
CA THR A 254 -31.23 2.97 7.15
C THR A 254 -31.49 4.32 6.50
N LEU A 255 -30.70 5.35 6.78
CA LEU A 255 -30.93 6.69 6.22
C LEU A 255 -30.54 6.82 4.74
N LEU A 256 -29.44 6.19 4.34
CA LEU A 256 -28.90 6.27 2.96
C LEU A 256 -29.12 4.98 2.16
N ARG A 257 -29.33 3.86 2.84
CA ARG A 257 -29.63 2.54 2.28
C ARG A 257 -30.79 1.90 3.04
N PRO A 258 -32.03 2.39 2.84
CA PRO A 258 -33.20 1.88 3.54
C PRO A 258 -33.53 0.41 3.19
N ASP A 259 -32.95 -0.11 2.11
CA ASP A 259 -33.02 -1.51 1.70
C ASP A 259 -32.15 -2.45 2.55
N LEU A 260 -31.20 -1.90 3.32
CA LEU A 260 -30.34 -2.65 4.25
C LEU A 260 -30.91 -2.58 5.67
N THR A 261 -31.63 -3.64 6.07
CA THR A 261 -32.31 -3.71 7.38
C THR A 261 -31.51 -4.45 8.46
N GLU A 262 -30.66 -5.39 8.05
CA GLU A 262 -29.85 -6.18 8.97
C GLU A 262 -28.57 -5.41 9.34
N PRO A 263 -28.31 -5.18 10.64
CA PRO A 263 -27.13 -4.48 11.08
C PRO A 263 -25.88 -5.37 11.02
N ASP A 264 -24.72 -4.76 10.80
CA ASP A 264 -23.45 -5.47 10.83
C ASP A 264 -22.81 -5.40 12.22
N GLU A 265 -22.51 -6.57 12.79
CA GLU A 265 -21.77 -6.66 14.06
C GLU A 265 -20.36 -6.06 13.89
N VAL A 266 -20.04 -5.09 14.75
CA VAL A 266 -18.74 -4.43 14.87
C VAL A 266 -17.94 -5.16 15.95
N ARG A 267 -16.92 -5.91 15.55
CA ARG A 267 -16.05 -6.66 16.47
C ARG A 267 -14.67 -6.87 15.88
N PHE A 268 -13.68 -7.08 16.75
CA PHE A 268 -12.32 -7.38 16.33
C PHE A 268 -12.25 -8.72 15.62
N ASN A 269 -11.62 -8.77 14.44
CA ASN A 269 -11.45 -10.01 13.68
C ASN A 269 -10.11 -10.69 14.03
N GLU A 270 -10.13 -11.58 15.04
CA GLU A 270 -8.95 -12.33 15.48
C GLU A 270 -8.33 -13.18 14.37
N ASP A 271 -9.15 -13.81 13.51
CA ASP A 271 -8.66 -14.65 12.42
C ASP A 271 -7.88 -13.86 11.37
N MET A 272 -8.34 -12.65 11.06
CA MET A 272 -7.63 -11.74 10.16
C MET A 272 -6.34 -11.25 10.82
N PHE A 273 -6.41 -10.85 12.09
CA PHE A 273 -5.25 -10.36 12.83
C PHE A 273 -4.14 -11.42 12.91
N ASN A 274 -4.48 -12.64 13.30
CA ASN A 274 -3.56 -13.77 13.35
C ASN A 274 -2.96 -14.09 11.98
N TYR A 275 -3.74 -13.94 10.90
CA TYR A 275 -3.26 -14.14 9.54
C TYR A 275 -2.21 -13.09 9.14
N TYR A 276 -2.45 -11.80 9.41
CA TYR A 276 -1.47 -10.73 9.20
C TYR A 276 -0.20 -10.95 10.05
N GLN A 277 -0.35 -11.32 11.32
CA GLN A 277 0.78 -11.64 12.20
C GLN A 277 1.63 -12.79 11.63
N ASN A 278 0.98 -13.84 11.11
CA ASN A 278 1.69 -14.97 10.51
C ASN A 278 2.46 -14.54 9.25
N LEU A 279 1.85 -13.77 8.35
CA LEU A 279 2.54 -13.25 7.16
C LEU A 279 3.73 -12.35 7.51
N ILE A 280 3.58 -11.46 8.49
CA ILE A 280 4.65 -10.59 8.98
C ILE A 280 5.79 -11.43 9.58
N ARG A 281 5.47 -12.45 10.36
CA ARG A 281 6.45 -13.39 10.91
C ARG A 281 7.24 -14.07 9.79
N ILE A 282 6.56 -14.66 8.80
CA ILE A 282 7.18 -15.30 7.64
C ILE A 282 8.11 -14.32 6.92
N ARG A 283 7.66 -13.08 6.65
CA ARG A 283 8.49 -12.05 6.01
C ARG A 283 9.73 -11.70 6.85
N LYS A 284 9.59 -11.57 8.17
CA LYS A 284 10.71 -11.25 9.07
C LYS A 284 11.75 -12.38 9.13
N GLU A 285 11.30 -13.62 9.16
CA GLU A 285 12.14 -14.82 9.23
C GLU A 285 12.79 -15.17 7.89
N THR A 286 12.28 -14.63 6.77
CA THR A 286 12.73 -15.01 5.42
C THR A 286 13.48 -13.86 4.71
N PRO A 287 14.82 -13.88 4.64
CA PRO A 287 15.62 -12.80 4.05
C PRO A 287 15.23 -12.42 2.61
N ALA A 288 14.91 -13.40 1.78
CA ALA A 288 14.51 -13.17 0.39
C ALA A 288 13.26 -12.28 0.24
N LEU A 289 12.29 -12.38 1.15
CA LEU A 289 11.08 -11.54 1.07
C LEU A 289 11.37 -10.07 1.34
N LYS A 290 12.41 -9.77 2.13
CA LYS A 290 12.83 -8.39 2.48
C LYS A 290 13.78 -7.79 1.44
N LYS A 291 14.82 -8.54 1.06
CA LYS A 291 15.98 -8.04 0.29
C LYS A 291 16.21 -8.77 -1.03
N GLY A 292 15.35 -9.72 -1.38
CA GLY A 292 15.59 -10.57 -2.53
C GLY A 292 15.17 -9.95 -3.85
N SER A 293 15.82 -10.41 -4.92
CA SER A 293 15.41 -10.12 -6.29
C SER A 293 13.99 -10.64 -6.56
N PHE A 294 13.41 -10.29 -7.70
CA PHE A 294 12.09 -10.73 -8.12
C PHE A 294 12.16 -11.39 -9.49
N LYS A 295 11.54 -12.56 -9.65
CA LYS A 295 11.38 -13.20 -10.95
C LYS A 295 10.02 -13.87 -11.06
N THR A 296 9.30 -13.62 -12.16
CA THR A 296 8.03 -14.28 -12.46
C THR A 296 8.24 -15.75 -12.82
N LEU A 297 7.39 -16.62 -12.30
CA LEU A 297 7.43 -18.08 -12.54
C LEU A 297 6.16 -18.62 -13.22
N LEU A 298 5.01 -17.99 -13.01
CA LEU A 298 3.75 -18.37 -13.64
C LEU A 298 2.91 -17.15 -13.96
N VAL A 299 2.38 -17.14 -15.17
CA VAL A 299 1.36 -16.21 -15.66
C VAL A 299 0.31 -17.07 -16.35
N ASP A 300 -0.85 -17.24 -15.72
CA ASP A 300 -1.93 -18.09 -16.22
C ASP A 300 -3.25 -17.32 -16.22
N ASP A 301 -3.60 -16.75 -17.37
CA ASP A 301 -4.84 -15.99 -17.56
C ASP A 301 -6.10 -16.87 -17.45
N GLU A 302 -6.04 -18.13 -17.88
CA GLU A 302 -7.21 -19.01 -17.89
C GLU A 302 -7.61 -19.44 -16.48
N ARG A 303 -6.63 -19.71 -15.62
CA ARG A 303 -6.85 -20.16 -14.23
C ARG A 303 -6.78 -19.03 -13.21
N GLU A 304 -6.44 -17.83 -13.65
CA GLU A 304 -6.19 -16.67 -12.81
C GLU A 304 -5.11 -16.93 -11.73
N MET A 305 -4.06 -17.63 -12.14
CA MET A 305 -2.94 -17.99 -11.27
C MET A 305 -1.69 -17.18 -11.60
N TYR A 306 -1.06 -16.66 -10.55
CA TYR A 306 0.20 -15.93 -10.65
C TYR A 306 1.21 -16.52 -9.69
N ALA A 307 2.47 -16.61 -10.10
CA ALA A 307 3.55 -16.98 -9.19
C ALA A 307 4.83 -16.22 -9.50
N PHE A 308 5.57 -15.90 -8.45
CA PHE A 308 6.91 -15.34 -8.55
C PHE A 308 7.83 -15.94 -7.49
N THR A 309 9.13 -15.80 -7.71
CA THR A 309 10.15 -16.12 -6.72
C THR A 309 10.87 -14.87 -6.23
N ARG A 310 11.31 -14.95 -4.97
CA ARG A 310 12.22 -14.02 -4.32
C ARG A 310 13.50 -14.76 -3.92
N MET A 311 14.66 -14.17 -4.21
CA MET A 311 15.97 -14.80 -3.96
C MET A 311 16.95 -13.83 -3.30
N HIS A 312 17.59 -14.24 -2.20
CA HIS A 312 18.66 -13.47 -1.56
C HIS A 312 19.69 -14.41 -0.92
N GLY A 313 20.90 -14.48 -1.49
CA GLY A 313 21.90 -15.48 -1.08
C GLY A 313 21.36 -16.89 -1.27
N SER A 314 21.36 -17.71 -0.21
CA SER A 314 20.74 -19.04 -0.21
C SER A 314 19.24 -19.05 0.09
N SER A 315 18.66 -17.92 0.49
CA SER A 315 17.21 -17.83 0.74
C SER A 315 16.45 -17.79 -0.58
N TYR A 316 15.61 -18.80 -0.82
CA TYR A 316 14.78 -18.93 -2.02
C TYR A 316 13.33 -19.17 -1.62
N VAL A 317 12.41 -18.36 -2.15
CA VAL A 317 10.98 -18.42 -1.85
C VAL A 317 10.19 -18.36 -3.13
N ILE A 318 9.14 -19.16 -3.23
CA ILE A 318 8.12 -19.05 -4.28
C ILE A 318 6.83 -18.61 -3.60
N THR A 319 6.18 -17.58 -4.13
CA THR A 319 4.81 -17.22 -3.73
C THR A 319 3.87 -17.44 -4.89
N ILE A 320 2.74 -18.08 -4.61
CA ILE A 320 1.76 -18.51 -5.61
C ILE A 320 0.39 -18.04 -5.16
N PHE A 321 -0.39 -17.56 -6.12
CA PHE A 321 -1.73 -17.03 -5.93
C PHE A 321 -2.68 -17.74 -6.89
N ASN A 322 -3.81 -18.20 -6.36
CA ASN A 322 -4.98 -18.59 -7.14
C ASN A 322 -6.08 -17.57 -6.87
N ASN A 323 -6.25 -16.63 -7.79
CA ASN A 323 -7.35 -15.66 -7.73
C ASN A 323 -8.62 -16.18 -8.42
N GLY A 324 -8.61 -17.39 -8.98
CA GLY A 324 -9.82 -18.04 -9.50
C GLY A 324 -10.77 -18.45 -8.36
N GLU A 325 -12.03 -18.69 -8.72
CA GLU A 325 -13.07 -19.12 -7.76
C GLU A 325 -12.99 -20.62 -7.39
N HIS A 326 -12.19 -21.39 -8.12
CA HIS A 326 -12.11 -22.84 -8.00
C HIS A 326 -10.69 -23.32 -7.73
N ALA A 327 -10.59 -24.54 -7.22
CA ALA A 327 -9.31 -25.19 -7.06
C ALA A 327 -8.64 -25.40 -8.43
N SER A 328 -7.36 -25.04 -8.52
CA SER A 328 -6.59 -25.06 -9.76
C SER A 328 -5.24 -25.71 -9.55
N LYS A 329 -4.77 -26.41 -10.59
CA LYS A 329 -3.44 -27.00 -10.65
C LYS A 329 -2.56 -26.20 -11.58
N ALA A 330 -1.32 -26.00 -11.20
CA ALA A 330 -0.30 -25.41 -12.04
C ALA A 330 1.02 -26.17 -11.91
N VAL A 331 1.91 -25.96 -12.88
CA VAL A 331 3.26 -26.50 -12.86
C VAL A 331 4.22 -25.34 -13.07
N LEU A 332 5.04 -25.06 -12.07
CA LEU A 332 5.99 -23.95 -12.11
C LEU A 332 7.32 -24.44 -12.66
N ALA A 333 7.87 -23.74 -13.66
CA ALA A 333 9.25 -23.95 -14.05
C ALA A 333 10.17 -23.27 -13.02
N THR A 334 11.08 -24.01 -12.40
CA THR A 334 11.98 -23.48 -11.37
C THR A 334 13.44 -23.73 -11.73
N GLU A 335 14.34 -22.95 -11.14
CA GLU A 335 15.78 -23.15 -11.30
C GLU A 335 16.35 -24.14 -10.25
N LEU A 336 15.50 -24.72 -9.42
CA LEU A 336 15.89 -25.67 -8.38
C LEU A 336 16.15 -27.06 -8.96
N GLU A 337 17.06 -27.80 -8.31
CA GLU A 337 17.39 -29.16 -8.69
C GLU A 337 16.22 -30.12 -8.38
N SER A 338 16.08 -31.17 -9.20
CA SER A 338 15.09 -32.22 -8.95
C SER A 338 15.38 -32.90 -7.60
N GLY A 339 14.34 -33.10 -6.80
CA GLY A 339 14.45 -33.60 -5.43
C GLY A 339 14.55 -32.50 -4.36
N THR A 340 14.69 -31.22 -4.74
CA THR A 340 14.59 -30.11 -3.78
C THR A 340 13.19 -30.08 -3.17
N THR A 341 13.13 -30.05 -1.83
CA THR A 341 11.87 -29.94 -1.07
C THR A 341 11.66 -28.51 -0.60
N LEU A 342 10.43 -28.03 -0.76
CA LEU A 342 9.97 -26.74 -0.26
C LEU A 342 8.83 -26.96 0.74
N THR A 343 8.84 -26.22 1.84
CA THR A 343 7.75 -26.19 2.82
C THR A 343 6.85 -25.00 2.56
N ASP A 344 5.53 -25.22 2.60
CA ASP A 344 4.58 -24.10 2.63
C ASP A 344 4.54 -23.50 4.04
N ALA A 345 5.16 -22.34 4.20
CA ALA A 345 5.23 -21.62 5.47
C ALA A 345 3.88 -21.04 5.90
N LEU A 346 2.92 -20.90 4.97
CA LEU A 346 1.60 -20.34 5.24
C LEU A 346 0.60 -21.41 5.68
N ASN A 347 0.49 -22.49 4.90
CA ASN A 347 -0.55 -23.51 5.08
C ASN A 347 -0.01 -24.83 5.66
N GLY A 348 1.32 -25.01 5.72
CA GLY A 348 1.95 -26.28 6.03
C GLY A 348 1.97 -27.24 4.83
N GLY A 349 2.71 -28.34 4.97
CA GLY A 349 2.92 -29.32 3.90
C GLY A 349 4.21 -29.08 3.11
N GLU A 350 4.50 -30.02 2.21
CA GLU A 350 5.74 -30.07 1.46
C GLU A 350 5.48 -30.27 -0.03
N TYR A 351 6.33 -29.65 -0.85
CA TYR A 351 6.32 -29.73 -2.30
C TYR A 351 7.71 -30.15 -2.77
N THR A 352 7.79 -31.06 -3.73
CA THR A 352 9.06 -31.55 -4.25
C THR A 352 9.20 -31.23 -5.72
N VAL A 353 10.36 -30.67 -6.09
CA VAL A 353 10.71 -30.38 -7.48
C VAL A 353 10.98 -31.68 -8.24
N GLN A 354 10.37 -31.85 -9.40
CA GLN A 354 10.52 -33.00 -10.28
C GLN A 354 10.95 -32.52 -11.67
N ASN A 355 12.16 -32.88 -12.11
CA ASN A 355 12.69 -32.47 -13.41
C ASN A 355 12.63 -30.94 -13.63
N SER A 356 13.01 -30.15 -12.61
CA SER A 356 12.94 -28.67 -12.60
C SER A 356 11.51 -28.09 -12.73
N LEU A 357 10.49 -28.93 -12.52
CA LEU A 357 9.08 -28.54 -12.47
C LEU A 357 8.55 -28.72 -11.05
N LEU A 358 7.74 -27.78 -10.58
CA LEU A 358 7.07 -27.84 -9.28
C LEU A 358 5.56 -27.90 -9.49
N PRO A 359 4.93 -29.08 -9.41
CA PRO A 359 3.48 -29.20 -9.48
C PRO A 359 2.85 -28.66 -8.19
N VAL A 360 1.81 -27.85 -8.35
CA VAL A 360 1.08 -27.22 -7.23
C VAL A 360 -0.42 -27.31 -7.45
N GLU A 361 -1.17 -27.41 -6.36
CA GLU A 361 -2.64 -27.38 -6.33
C GLU A 361 -3.06 -26.42 -5.23
N LEU A 362 -3.91 -25.44 -5.56
CA LEU A 362 -4.40 -24.42 -4.63
C LEU A 362 -5.92 -24.31 -4.74
N ALA A 363 -6.59 -24.12 -3.60
CA ALA A 363 -8.00 -23.78 -3.57
C ALA A 363 -8.27 -22.42 -4.24
N GLY A 364 -9.52 -22.16 -4.65
CA GLY A 364 -9.92 -20.85 -5.16
C GLY A 364 -9.77 -19.77 -4.09
N LYS A 365 -9.37 -18.56 -4.50
CA LYS A 365 -9.06 -17.42 -3.62
C LYS A 365 -8.08 -17.81 -2.48
N SER A 366 -6.98 -18.46 -2.84
CA SER A 366 -5.96 -18.90 -1.88
C SER A 366 -4.54 -18.78 -2.46
N GLY A 367 -3.53 -18.90 -1.61
CA GLY A 367 -2.12 -18.83 -2.01
C GLY A 367 -1.22 -19.59 -1.07
N ALA A 368 0.06 -19.70 -1.44
CA ALA A 368 1.08 -20.44 -0.70
C ALA A 368 2.42 -19.69 -0.70
N ILE A 369 3.23 -19.91 0.35
CA ILE A 369 4.60 -19.39 0.46
C ILE A 369 5.55 -20.57 0.61
N LEU A 370 6.16 -21.00 -0.49
CA LEU A 370 7.03 -22.17 -0.52
C LEU A 370 8.48 -21.75 -0.29
N ILE A 371 9.08 -22.23 0.79
CA ILE A 371 10.46 -21.91 1.19
C ILE A 371 11.31 -23.18 1.04
N VAL A 372 12.47 -23.07 0.39
CA VAL A 372 13.41 -24.19 0.26
C VAL A 372 13.93 -24.60 1.64
N GLN A 373 13.87 -25.89 1.96
CA GLN A 373 14.53 -26.45 3.13
C GLN A 373 16.03 -26.60 2.84
N ASN A 374 16.88 -26.09 3.75
CA ASN A 374 18.33 -26.29 3.69
C ASN A 374 18.74 -27.63 4.30
#